data_AF-A0A269W6I8-F1
#
_entry.id   AF-A0A269W6I8-F1
#
_cell.length_a   1.000
_cell.length_b   1.000
_cell.length_c   1.000
_cell.angle_alpha   90.00
_cell.angle_beta   90.00
_cell.angle_gamma   90.00
#
_symmetry.space_group_name_H-M   'P 1'
#
loop_
_entity.id
_entity.type
_entity.pdbx_description
1 polymer ?
#
loop_
_entity_poly.entity_id
_entity_poly.type
_entity_poly.pdbx_seq_one_letter_code
_entity_poly.pdbx_strand_id
1 'polypeptide(L)'
;MKRVFWKNLYPKIDTWKKLKEEGNDTETILLRYAIAHIHELLEDNTPLYSTEEVYIAPPLTTRVRTGCILKNKKDDLYYVVLSPPCDLAVHNGKMKTDRVMLCEIDDYKIVSLEAIGSTGAAKRKKALLPAIKNNGREYYHWLPKNSIFEGGYINFRKVINYSPEELNVEFYPPELRIQDSIVKDILGRFSSYYARQGQPDFDFEKEAETIIKLLDAELVEVKS
;
A
#
# COMPACT_ATOMS: atom_id res chain seq x y z
N MET A 1 20.72 -8.68 -13.95
CA MET A 1 21.88 -7.79 -13.61
C MET A 1 23.01 -7.79 -14.64
N LYS A 2 23.74 -8.88 -14.90
CA LYS A 2 24.87 -8.86 -15.88
C LYS A 2 24.47 -8.33 -17.26
N ARG A 3 23.30 -8.71 -17.77
CA ARG A 3 22.72 -8.21 -19.02
C ARG A 3 22.50 -6.68 -18.98
N VAL A 4 21.90 -6.15 -17.92
CA VAL A 4 21.67 -4.70 -17.75
C VAL A 4 22.98 -3.93 -17.81
N PHE A 5 23.99 -4.39 -17.06
CA PHE A 5 25.28 -3.70 -17.02
C PHE A 5 25.98 -3.72 -18.39
N TRP A 6 26.24 -4.92 -18.93
CA TRP A 6 27.08 -5.06 -20.12
C TRP A 6 26.38 -4.67 -21.43
N LYS A 7 25.05 -4.85 -21.53
CA LYS A 7 24.32 -4.56 -22.78
C LYS A 7 23.65 -3.19 -22.79
N ASN A 8 23.34 -2.60 -21.63
CA ASN A 8 22.55 -1.36 -21.58
C ASN A 8 23.33 -0.19 -20.99
N LEU A 9 23.99 -0.37 -19.83
CA LEU A 9 24.72 0.71 -19.14
C LEU A 9 26.09 0.99 -19.76
N TYR A 10 26.94 -0.03 -19.86
CA TYR A 10 28.34 0.10 -20.31
C TYR A 10 28.50 0.61 -21.75
N PRO A 11 27.69 0.20 -22.74
CA PRO A 11 27.84 0.68 -24.12
C PRO A 11 27.65 2.20 -24.28
N LYS A 12 27.03 2.86 -23.29
CA LYS A 12 26.78 4.31 -23.27
C LYS A 12 27.77 5.07 -22.37
N ILE A 13 28.89 4.46 -21.99
CA ILE A 13 29.84 5.02 -21.02
C ILE A 13 30.33 6.43 -21.40
N ASP A 14 30.55 6.70 -22.68
CA ASP A 14 31.02 8.00 -23.13
C ASP A 14 29.92 9.07 -23.03
N THR A 15 28.65 8.70 -23.22
CA THR A 15 27.50 9.59 -22.94
C THR A 15 27.47 9.97 -21.47
N TRP A 16 27.67 9.00 -20.57
CA TRP A 16 27.65 9.25 -19.13
C TRP A 16 28.83 10.13 -18.68
N LYS A 17 30.02 9.91 -19.24
CA LYS A 17 31.19 10.78 -18.99
C LYS A 17 30.92 12.21 -19.44
N LYS A 18 30.37 12.40 -20.65
CA LYS A 18 30.03 13.72 -21.17
C LYS A 18 29.02 14.45 -20.28
N LEU A 19 27.94 13.78 -19.86
CA LEU A 19 26.95 14.39 -18.95
C LEU A 19 27.58 14.84 -17.62
N LYS A 20 28.54 14.05 -17.10
CA LYS A 20 29.28 14.40 -15.89
C LYS A 20 30.16 15.62 -16.09
N GLU A 21 30.85 15.71 -17.22
CA GLU A 21 31.67 16.88 -17.59
C GLU A 21 30.82 18.15 -17.76
N GLU A 22 29.59 18.02 -18.24
CA GLU A 22 28.59 19.09 -18.34
C GLU A 22 27.96 19.48 -16.99
N GLY A 23 28.38 18.85 -15.88
CA GLY A 23 27.92 19.17 -14.53
C GLY A 23 26.59 18.55 -14.12
N ASN A 24 26.07 17.57 -14.88
CA ASN A 24 24.83 16.88 -14.52
C ASN A 24 25.03 15.88 -13.38
N ASP A 25 23.98 15.66 -12.58
CA ASP A 25 23.91 14.57 -11.59
C ASP A 25 23.80 13.20 -12.28
N THR A 26 24.93 12.76 -12.81
CA THR A 26 25.05 11.55 -13.62
C THR A 26 24.79 10.29 -12.80
N GLU A 27 25.05 10.31 -11.49
CA GLU A 27 24.78 9.18 -10.60
C GLU A 27 23.28 8.91 -10.52
N THR A 28 22.48 9.93 -10.21
CA THR A 28 21.02 9.79 -10.17
C THR A 28 20.44 9.37 -11.52
N ILE A 29 20.97 9.94 -12.61
CA ILE A 29 20.54 9.58 -13.97
C ILE A 29 20.83 8.11 -14.26
N LEU A 30 22.04 7.64 -13.94
CA LEU A 30 22.45 6.24 -14.14
C LEU A 30 21.62 5.27 -13.30
N LEU A 31 21.34 5.61 -12.03
CA LEU A 31 20.49 4.79 -11.18
C LEU A 31 19.09 4.66 -11.77
N ARG A 32 18.47 5.76 -12.22
CA ARG A 32 17.16 5.71 -12.90
C ARG A 32 17.21 4.86 -14.16
N TYR A 33 18.26 5.00 -14.96
CA TYR A 33 18.43 4.22 -16.18
C TYR A 33 18.58 2.73 -15.89
N ALA A 34 19.39 2.37 -14.89
CA ALA A 34 19.58 1.00 -14.44
C ALA A 34 18.26 0.39 -13.93
N ILE A 35 17.51 1.14 -13.12
CA ILE A 35 16.21 0.72 -12.58
C ILE A 35 15.21 0.44 -13.72
N ALA A 36 15.12 1.31 -14.73
CA ALA A 36 14.22 1.11 -15.87
C ALA A 36 14.49 -0.22 -16.60
N HIS A 37 15.78 -0.54 -16.85
CA HIS A 37 16.17 -1.80 -17.48
C HIS A 37 15.97 -3.03 -16.59
N ILE A 38 16.10 -2.87 -15.27
CA ILE A 38 15.78 -3.94 -14.32
C ILE A 38 14.28 -4.22 -14.33
N HIS A 39 13.44 -3.18 -14.39
CA HIS A 39 11.99 -3.35 -14.52
C HIS A 39 11.61 -4.07 -15.82
N GLU A 40 12.17 -3.67 -16.96
CA GLU A 40 11.94 -4.35 -18.25
C GLU A 40 12.28 -5.84 -18.17
N LEU A 41 13.37 -6.21 -17.48
CA LEU A 41 13.73 -7.62 -17.27
C LEU A 41 12.71 -8.41 -16.43
N LEU A 42 12.00 -7.75 -15.53
CA LEU A 42 11.03 -8.38 -14.63
C LEU A 42 9.64 -8.52 -15.30
N GLU A 43 9.36 -7.73 -16.34
CA GLU A 43 8.10 -7.79 -17.09
C GLU A 43 8.00 -9.05 -17.98
N ASP A 44 9.13 -9.53 -18.53
CA ASP A 44 9.16 -10.68 -19.46
C ASP A 44 8.85 -12.04 -18.81
N ASN A 45 8.93 -12.16 -17.48
CA ASN A 45 8.57 -13.37 -16.71
C ASN A 45 8.18 -12.96 -15.29
N THR A 46 6.88 -12.96 -14.96
CA THR A 46 6.42 -12.63 -13.60
C THR A 46 6.13 -13.92 -12.82
N PRO A 47 7.11 -14.51 -12.10
CA PRO A 47 6.81 -15.54 -11.13
C PRO A 47 5.90 -14.99 -10.03
N LEU A 48 5.27 -15.87 -9.26
CA LEU A 48 4.58 -15.46 -8.04
C LEU A 48 5.57 -14.79 -7.09
N TYR A 49 5.18 -13.65 -6.51
CA TYR A 49 5.97 -12.95 -5.50
C TYR A 49 6.25 -13.86 -4.29
N SER A 50 7.50 -13.83 -3.82
CA SER A 50 7.88 -14.37 -2.53
C SER A 50 7.52 -13.38 -1.41
N THR A 51 7.19 -13.89 -0.23
CA THR A 51 6.98 -13.06 0.96
C THR A 51 8.23 -12.29 1.38
N GLU A 52 9.42 -12.79 1.02
CA GLU A 52 10.69 -12.10 1.27
C GLU A 52 10.86 -10.82 0.43
N GLU A 53 10.07 -10.67 -0.63
CA GLU A 53 10.08 -9.48 -1.48
C GLU A 53 9.18 -8.36 -0.94
N VAL A 54 8.47 -8.57 0.18
CA VAL A 54 7.53 -7.54 0.65
C VAL A 54 8.22 -6.40 1.39
N TYR A 55 9.29 -6.70 2.11
CA TYR A 55 9.96 -5.72 2.97
C TYR A 55 11.39 -5.43 2.53
N ILE A 56 11.83 -4.23 2.87
CA ILE A 56 13.18 -3.72 2.71
C ILE A 56 13.71 -3.49 4.12
N ALA A 57 14.76 -4.23 4.49
CA ALA A 57 15.48 -4.06 5.75
C ALA A 57 16.99 -4.38 5.58
N PRO A 58 17.88 -3.61 6.22
CA PRO A 58 17.59 -2.29 6.81
C PRO A 58 17.33 -1.25 5.70
N PRO A 59 16.50 -0.23 5.93
CA PRO A 59 16.35 0.88 5.00
C PRO A 59 17.66 1.69 4.94
N LEU A 60 17.96 2.25 3.76
CA LEU A 60 19.14 3.10 3.57
C LEU A 60 19.13 4.39 4.41
N THR A 61 17.98 4.76 4.97
CA THR A 61 17.84 5.93 5.86
C THR A 61 16.77 5.65 6.90
N THR A 62 16.90 6.22 8.09
CA THR A 62 15.89 6.17 9.17
C THR A 62 14.78 7.23 9.05
N ARG A 63 14.71 7.94 7.91
CA ARG A 63 13.65 8.92 7.69
C ARG A 63 12.30 8.24 7.46
N VAL A 64 11.28 8.72 8.16
CA VAL A 64 9.88 8.32 7.95
C VAL A 64 9.47 8.61 6.50
N ARG A 65 8.99 7.57 5.82
CA ARG A 65 8.44 7.62 4.46
C ARG A 65 7.17 6.78 4.40
N THR A 66 6.38 6.98 3.36
CA THR A 66 5.23 6.14 3.06
C THR A 66 5.65 4.67 2.98
N GLY A 67 4.86 3.79 3.59
CA GLY A 67 5.16 2.36 3.67
C GLY A 67 6.18 1.97 4.73
N CYS A 68 6.78 2.92 5.47
CA CYS A 68 7.56 2.58 6.66
C CYS A 68 6.67 1.89 7.69
N ILE A 69 7.21 0.87 8.35
CA ILE A 69 6.59 0.24 9.51
C ILE A 69 7.26 0.80 10.76
N LEU A 70 6.45 1.39 11.64
CA LEU A 70 6.87 2.00 12.90
C LEU A 70 6.39 1.14 14.05
N LYS A 71 7.25 0.97 15.06
CA LYS A 71 6.90 0.30 16.31
C LYS A 71 6.67 1.36 17.39
N ASN A 72 5.51 1.33 18.03
CA ASN A 72 5.21 2.20 19.14
C ASN A 72 6.01 1.78 20.38
N LYS A 73 6.51 2.75 21.15
CA LYS A 73 7.37 2.52 22.31
C LYS A 73 6.61 2.10 23.58
N LYS A 74 5.30 2.36 23.66
CA LYS A 74 4.49 2.14 24.86
C LYS A 74 3.81 0.78 24.86
N ASP A 75 3.21 0.39 23.73
CA ASP A 75 2.39 -0.82 23.60
C ASP A 75 3.00 -1.87 22.65
N ASP A 76 4.17 -1.57 22.06
CA ASP A 76 4.87 -2.42 21.09
C ASP A 76 4.06 -2.73 19.81
N LEU A 77 2.96 -2.04 19.56
CA LEU A 77 2.15 -2.22 18.35
C LEU A 77 2.84 -1.65 17.12
N TYR A 78 2.56 -2.27 15.97
CA TYR A 78 3.10 -1.86 14.68
C TYR A 78 2.10 -1.02 13.88
N TYR A 79 2.64 -0.05 13.17
CA TYR A 79 1.88 0.89 12.36
C TYR A 79 2.54 1.07 11.00
N VAL A 80 1.76 1.21 9.94
CA VAL A 80 2.26 1.59 8.61
C VAL A 80 1.99 3.05 8.33
N VAL A 81 2.97 3.75 7.77
CA VAL A 81 2.82 5.14 7.32
C VAL A 81 2.06 5.18 6.00
N LEU A 82 0.90 5.83 5.97
CA LEU A 82 0.04 5.96 4.78
C LEU A 82 0.04 7.35 4.17
N SER A 83 0.62 8.36 4.83
CA SER A 83 0.76 9.70 4.25
C SER A 83 1.42 9.64 2.87
N PRO A 84 0.89 10.33 1.84
CA PRO A 84 1.50 10.41 0.53
C PRO A 84 2.98 10.86 0.58
N PRO A 85 3.84 10.38 -0.34
CA PRO A 85 5.26 10.76 -0.33
C PRO A 85 5.49 12.27 -0.48
N CYS A 86 4.61 12.97 -1.17
CA CYS A 86 4.68 14.42 -1.37
C CYS A 86 4.43 15.22 -0.08
N ASP A 87 3.66 14.68 0.87
CA ASP A 87 3.39 15.30 2.17
C ASP A 87 4.55 15.07 3.15
N LEU A 88 5.21 13.92 3.02
CA LEU A 88 6.39 13.57 3.81
C LEU A 88 7.69 14.17 3.25
N ALA A 89 7.62 14.93 2.15
CA ALA A 89 8.76 15.67 1.60
C ALA A 89 9.33 16.62 2.67
N VAL A 90 10.65 16.75 2.71
CA VAL A 90 11.35 17.58 3.71
C VAL A 90 11.98 18.73 2.95
N HIS A 91 11.60 19.94 3.35
CA HIS A 91 12.15 21.18 2.84
C HIS A 91 12.72 21.96 4.03
N ASN A 92 13.97 22.42 3.92
CA ASN A 92 14.68 23.14 4.99
C ASN A 92 14.67 22.38 6.33
N GLY A 93 14.78 21.05 6.30
CA GLY A 93 14.82 20.20 7.51
C GLY A 93 13.46 19.90 8.15
N LYS A 94 12.35 20.47 7.65
CA LYS A 94 11.00 20.21 8.16
C LYS A 94 10.17 19.41 7.16
N MET A 95 9.37 18.46 7.64
CA MET A 95 8.35 17.81 6.80
C MET A 95 7.33 18.86 6.34
N LYS A 96 6.84 18.72 5.10
CA LYS A 96 5.85 19.63 4.52
C LYS A 96 4.52 19.59 5.27
N THR A 97 4.13 18.40 5.75
CA THR A 97 2.93 18.20 6.56
C THR A 97 3.20 18.38 8.06
N ASP A 98 2.19 18.87 8.78
CA ASP A 98 2.13 18.87 10.25
C ASP A 98 1.43 17.60 10.80
N ARG A 99 0.88 16.76 9.92
CA ARG A 99 0.20 15.51 10.26
C ARG A 99 0.70 14.35 9.40
N VAL A 100 1.18 13.31 10.05
CA VAL A 100 1.55 12.04 9.46
C VAL A 100 0.49 10.99 9.81
N MET A 101 -0.10 10.42 8.78
CA MET A 101 -1.12 9.40 8.86
C MET A 101 -0.47 8.03 9.02
N LEU A 102 -0.81 7.36 10.12
CA LEU A 102 -0.46 5.99 10.41
C LEU A 102 -1.71 5.12 10.42
N CYS A 103 -1.51 3.83 10.19
CA CYS A 103 -2.57 2.83 10.28
C CYS A 103 -2.07 1.62 11.06
N GLU A 104 -2.80 1.19 12.07
CA GLU A 104 -2.41 0.06 12.92
C GLU A 104 -2.38 -1.26 12.15
N ILE A 105 -1.42 -2.11 12.50
CA ILE A 105 -1.29 -3.48 11.99
C ILE A 105 -1.78 -4.43 13.09
N ASP A 106 -2.93 -5.05 12.85
CA ASP A 106 -3.49 -6.07 13.74
C ASP A 106 -2.70 -7.37 13.68
N ASP A 107 -2.61 -8.05 14.82
CA ASP A 107 -1.91 -9.31 14.98
C ASP A 107 -2.43 -10.37 13.99
N TYR A 108 -1.49 -11.02 13.29
CA TYR A 108 -1.82 -11.97 12.24
C TYR A 108 -2.61 -13.17 12.76
N LYS A 109 -2.35 -13.65 13.99
CA LYS A 109 -3.03 -14.83 14.57
C LYS A 109 -4.46 -14.50 14.91
N ILE A 110 -4.71 -13.36 15.55
CA ILE A 110 -6.05 -12.94 15.95
C ILE A 110 -6.95 -12.85 14.71
N VAL A 111 -6.54 -12.07 13.72
CA VAL A 111 -7.33 -11.87 12.49
C VAL A 111 -7.46 -13.16 11.68
N SER A 112 -6.42 -13.99 11.61
CA SER A 112 -6.49 -15.29 10.93
C SER A 112 -7.45 -16.25 11.61
N LEU A 113 -7.48 -16.29 12.95
CA LEU A 113 -8.41 -17.10 13.72
C LEU A 113 -9.85 -16.63 13.53
N GLU A 114 -10.10 -15.31 13.52
CA GLU A 114 -11.41 -14.76 13.18
C GLU A 114 -11.86 -15.16 11.77
N ALA A 115 -10.95 -15.09 10.78
CA ALA A 115 -11.26 -15.45 9.40
C ALA A 115 -11.59 -16.95 9.25
N ILE A 116 -10.93 -17.81 10.03
CA ILE A 116 -11.20 -19.25 10.06
C ILE A 116 -12.50 -19.55 10.82
N GLY A 117 -12.78 -18.83 11.91
CA GLY A 117 -13.94 -19.05 12.78
C GLY A 117 -14.02 -20.48 13.31
N SER A 118 -15.23 -21.03 13.37
CA SER A 118 -15.50 -22.41 13.79
C SER A 118 -15.26 -23.47 12.69
N THR A 119 -14.58 -23.09 11.59
CA THR A 119 -14.37 -23.99 10.45
C THR A 119 -13.53 -25.22 10.82
N GLY A 120 -14.03 -26.40 10.45
CA GLY A 120 -13.33 -27.68 10.62
C GLY A 120 -11.99 -27.72 9.89
N ALA A 121 -11.02 -28.48 10.43
CA ALA A 121 -9.61 -28.49 10.03
C ALA A 121 -9.37 -28.55 8.50
N ALA A 122 -10.07 -29.46 7.80
CA ALA A 122 -9.92 -29.65 6.36
C ALA A 122 -10.30 -28.42 5.50
N LYS A 123 -11.15 -27.53 6.02
CA LYS A 123 -11.65 -26.34 5.29
C LYS A 123 -10.95 -25.05 5.70
N ARG A 124 -10.11 -25.04 6.74
CA ARG A 124 -9.47 -23.83 7.29
C ARG A 124 -8.65 -23.07 6.27
N LYS A 125 -7.88 -23.78 5.43
CA LYS A 125 -7.12 -23.15 4.33
C LYS A 125 -8.04 -22.35 3.41
N LYS A 126 -9.16 -22.95 2.99
CA LYS A 126 -10.13 -22.27 2.12
C LYS A 126 -10.79 -21.07 2.80
N ALA A 127 -11.07 -21.17 4.10
CA ALA A 127 -11.62 -20.07 4.89
C ALA A 127 -10.63 -18.90 5.07
N LEU A 128 -9.33 -19.17 5.20
CA LEU A 128 -8.30 -18.13 5.36
C LEU A 128 -7.94 -17.42 4.05
N LEU A 129 -8.06 -18.10 2.90
CA LEU A 129 -7.65 -17.57 1.60
C LEU A 129 -8.20 -16.16 1.30
N PRO A 130 -9.50 -15.85 1.50
CA PRO A 130 -10.01 -14.50 1.27
C PRO A 130 -9.29 -13.42 2.09
N ALA A 131 -8.92 -13.71 3.34
CA ALA A 131 -8.23 -12.75 4.20
C ALA A 131 -6.82 -12.43 3.68
N ILE A 132 -6.02 -13.45 3.33
CA ILE A 132 -4.66 -13.24 2.81
C ILE A 132 -4.64 -12.75 1.35
N LYS A 133 -5.71 -13.03 0.59
CA LYS A 133 -5.93 -12.48 -0.76
C LYS A 133 -6.51 -11.07 -0.74
N ASN A 134 -6.66 -10.45 0.44
CA ASN A 134 -7.17 -9.08 0.54
C ASN A 134 -8.62 -8.90 0.03
N ASN A 135 -9.39 -9.99 -0.04
CA ASN A 135 -10.75 -10.05 -0.58
C ASN A 135 -11.81 -10.48 0.46
N GLY A 136 -11.40 -10.71 1.72
CA GLY A 136 -12.31 -11.14 2.78
C GLY A 136 -13.05 -9.99 3.46
N ARG A 137 -12.29 -9.04 4.00
CA ARG A 137 -12.79 -7.84 4.67
C ARG A 137 -12.10 -6.64 4.04
N GLU A 138 -12.87 -5.69 3.55
CA GLU A 138 -12.37 -4.61 2.68
C GLU A 138 -11.48 -3.60 3.42
N TYR A 139 -11.65 -3.50 4.74
CA TYR A 139 -10.83 -2.67 5.61
C TYR A 139 -9.51 -3.34 6.04
N TYR A 140 -9.26 -4.61 5.68
CA TYR A 140 -8.01 -5.28 6.03
C TYR A 140 -7.08 -5.42 4.82
N HIS A 141 -5.79 -5.17 5.05
CA HIS A 141 -4.71 -5.50 4.12
C HIS A 141 -3.68 -6.39 4.78
N TRP A 142 -3.58 -7.63 4.31
CA TRP A 142 -2.64 -8.64 4.78
C TRP A 142 -1.20 -8.29 4.43
N LEU A 143 -0.34 -8.39 5.43
CA LEU A 143 1.11 -8.30 5.34
C LEU A 143 1.69 -9.67 5.73
N PRO A 144 2.51 -10.31 4.87
CA PRO A 144 3.04 -11.64 5.17
C PRO A 144 4.04 -11.63 6.31
N LYS A 145 4.03 -12.71 7.09
CA LYS A 145 5.13 -13.06 7.98
C LYS A 145 6.31 -13.59 7.16
N ASN A 146 7.53 -13.18 7.50
CA ASN A 146 8.75 -13.73 6.94
C ASN A 146 9.92 -13.65 7.94
N SER A 147 11.16 -13.80 7.48
CA SER A 147 12.35 -13.75 8.33
C SER A 147 12.64 -12.38 8.96
N ILE A 148 12.08 -11.30 8.40
CA ILE A 148 12.36 -9.91 8.75
C ILE A 148 11.21 -9.28 9.55
N PHE A 149 9.97 -9.68 9.28
CA PHE A 149 8.79 -9.11 9.93
C PHE A 149 7.75 -10.17 10.29
N GLU A 150 7.06 -9.97 11.42
CA GLU A 150 6.06 -10.91 11.90
C GLU A 150 4.75 -10.92 11.08
N GLY A 151 4.55 -9.93 10.22
CA GLY A 151 3.36 -9.78 9.40
C GLY A 151 2.17 -9.24 10.20
N GLY A 152 0.98 -9.32 9.61
CA GLY A 152 -0.25 -8.83 10.25
C GLY A 152 -1.29 -8.39 9.24
N TYR A 153 -2.25 -7.60 9.71
CA TYR A 153 -3.27 -7.00 8.86
C TYR A 153 -3.36 -5.51 9.13
N ILE A 154 -2.99 -4.67 8.16
CA ILE A 154 -3.26 -3.24 8.22
C ILE A 154 -4.77 -3.08 8.32
N ASN A 155 -5.24 -2.39 9.36
CA ASN A 155 -6.65 -2.18 9.62
C ASN A 155 -7.03 -0.75 9.27
N PHE A 156 -7.58 -0.54 8.08
CA PHE A 156 -7.99 0.80 7.60
C PHE A 156 -9.04 1.49 8.46
N ARG A 157 -9.61 0.83 9.48
CA ARG A 157 -10.47 1.47 10.50
C ARG A 157 -9.69 2.08 11.66
N LYS A 158 -8.41 1.74 11.82
CA LYS A 158 -7.52 2.18 12.90
C LYS A 158 -6.49 3.19 12.38
N VAL A 159 -6.99 4.21 11.68
CA VAL A 159 -6.16 5.32 11.23
C VAL A 159 -5.97 6.31 12.36
N ILE A 160 -4.72 6.70 12.59
CA ILE A 160 -4.32 7.69 13.59
C ILE A 160 -3.36 8.69 12.96
N ASN A 161 -3.29 9.89 13.51
CA ASN A 161 -2.43 10.96 13.00
C ASN A 161 -1.54 11.48 14.11
N TYR A 162 -0.25 11.67 13.78
CA TYR A 162 0.74 12.26 14.68
C TYR A 162 1.43 13.44 14.00
N SER A 163 1.88 14.42 14.78
CA SER A 163 2.84 15.39 14.28
C SER A 163 4.22 14.73 14.09
N PRO A 164 5.11 15.30 13.25
CA PRO A 164 6.48 14.80 13.12
C PRO A 164 7.24 14.74 14.46
N GLU A 165 6.97 15.67 15.37
CA GLU A 165 7.55 15.71 16.71
C GLU A 165 7.02 14.58 17.59
N GLU A 166 5.70 14.36 17.58
CA GLU A 166 5.07 13.26 18.33
C GLU A 166 5.58 11.90 17.85
N LEU A 167 5.80 11.72 16.53
CA LEU A 167 6.36 10.48 16.00
C LEU A 167 7.72 10.14 16.62
N ASN A 168 8.61 11.11 16.75
CA ASN A 168 9.95 10.88 17.31
C ASN A 168 9.88 10.51 18.80
N VAL A 169 8.87 10.98 19.52
CA VAL A 169 8.64 10.66 20.94
C VAL A 169 8.04 9.27 21.07
N GLU A 170 6.96 8.99 20.34
CA GLU A 170 6.08 7.82 20.53
C GLU A 170 6.57 6.56 19.81
N PHE A 171 7.39 6.69 18.76
CA PHE A 171 7.82 5.56 17.93
C PHE A 171 9.34 5.41 17.88
N TYR A 172 9.80 4.18 17.67
CA TYR A 172 11.17 3.92 17.26
C TYR A 172 11.40 4.38 15.80
N PRO A 173 12.63 4.76 15.43
CA PRO A 173 12.97 5.04 14.04
C PRO A 173 12.61 3.84 13.13
N PRO A 174 12.18 4.07 11.87
CA PRO A 174 11.84 2.99 10.95
C PRO A 174 13.05 2.11 10.64
N GLU A 175 12.95 0.83 10.97
CA GLU A 175 13.92 -0.22 10.60
C GLU A 175 13.41 -1.11 9.45
N LEU A 176 12.17 -0.89 9.03
CA LEU A 176 11.48 -1.71 8.05
C LEU A 176 10.63 -0.83 7.12
N ARG A 177 10.61 -1.16 5.84
CA ARG A 177 9.74 -0.51 4.84
C ARG A 177 9.14 -1.53 3.90
N ILE A 178 7.89 -1.35 3.54
CA ILE A 178 7.23 -2.13 2.48
C ILE A 178 7.73 -1.64 1.12
N GLN A 179 7.95 -2.55 0.15
CA GLN A 179 8.37 -2.19 -1.20
C GLN A 179 7.36 -1.27 -1.90
N ASP A 180 7.86 -0.34 -2.71
CA ASP A 180 7.03 0.73 -3.31
C ASP A 180 5.90 0.21 -4.21
N SER A 181 6.11 -0.91 -4.92
CA SER A 181 5.08 -1.57 -5.73
C SER A 181 3.89 -2.02 -4.89
N ILE A 182 4.14 -2.56 -3.69
CA ILE A 182 3.13 -3.05 -2.77
C ILE A 182 2.49 -1.89 -1.99
N VAL A 183 3.28 -0.87 -1.63
CA VAL A 183 2.75 0.36 -1.02
C VAL A 183 1.70 1.01 -1.90
N LYS A 184 1.90 1.03 -3.23
CA LYS A 184 0.90 1.54 -4.17
C LYS A 184 -0.42 0.77 -4.10
N ASP A 185 -0.37 -0.55 -3.98
CA ASP A 185 -1.58 -1.39 -3.80
C ASP A 185 -2.27 -1.09 -2.45
N ILE A 186 -1.49 -1.00 -1.37
CA ILE A 186 -2.02 -0.61 -0.04
C ILE A 186 -2.74 0.73 -0.10
N LEU A 187 -2.11 1.76 -0.68
CA LEU A 187 -2.70 3.10 -0.82
C LEU A 187 -3.93 3.10 -1.72
N GLY A 188 -3.93 2.31 -2.80
CA GLY A 188 -5.08 2.13 -3.68
C GLY A 188 -6.27 1.53 -2.94
N ARG A 189 -6.05 0.45 -2.18
CA ARG A 189 -7.08 -0.19 -1.36
C ARG A 189 -7.57 0.72 -0.23
N PHE A 190 -6.65 1.43 0.43
CA PHE A 190 -6.98 2.43 1.45
C PHE A 190 -7.88 3.53 0.89
N SER A 191 -7.49 4.11 -0.26
CA SER A 191 -8.25 5.16 -0.95
C SER A 191 -9.63 4.65 -1.36
N SER A 192 -9.72 3.43 -1.90
CA SER A 192 -10.99 2.80 -2.26
C SER A 192 -11.89 2.57 -1.04
N TYR A 193 -11.33 2.15 0.09
CA TYR A 193 -12.07 1.98 1.34
C TYR A 193 -12.63 3.30 1.87
N TYR A 194 -11.83 4.37 1.87
CA TYR A 194 -12.26 5.69 2.36
C TYR A 194 -13.16 6.47 1.39
N ALA A 195 -13.06 6.21 0.08
CA ALA A 195 -13.91 6.85 -0.93
C ALA A 195 -15.34 6.31 -0.98
N ARG A 196 -15.69 5.37 -0.09
CA ARG A 196 -17.03 4.79 -0.03
C ARG A 196 -18.05 5.83 0.37
N GLN A 197 -18.86 6.21 -0.61
CA GLN A 197 -20.09 6.93 -0.35
C GLN A 197 -21.17 5.89 -0.04
N GLY A 198 -21.74 5.96 1.17
CA GLY A 198 -22.97 5.22 1.46
C GLY A 198 -24.11 5.87 0.70
N GLN A 199 -24.95 5.08 0.03
CA GLN A 199 -26.25 5.54 -0.39
C GLN A 199 -27.13 5.61 0.87
N PRO A 200 -27.88 6.70 1.10
CA PRO A 200 -28.87 6.72 2.16
C PRO A 200 -29.89 5.60 1.95
N ASP A 201 -30.32 4.99 3.04
CA ASP A 201 -31.35 3.95 3.02
C ASP A 201 -32.68 4.64 2.71
N PHE A 202 -33.22 4.41 1.51
CA PHE A 202 -34.54 4.89 1.12
C PHE A 202 -35.56 3.79 1.38
N ASP A 203 -36.84 4.16 1.43
CA ASP A 203 -37.92 3.17 1.31
C ASP A 203 -37.98 2.69 -0.15
N PHE A 204 -37.07 1.76 -0.49
CA PHE A 204 -36.84 1.33 -1.87
C PHE A 204 -38.07 0.66 -2.49
N GLU A 205 -38.90 0.00 -1.68
CA GLU A 205 -40.15 -0.58 -2.14
C GLU A 205 -41.12 0.53 -2.58
N LYS A 206 -41.30 1.56 -1.74
CA LYS A 206 -42.15 2.71 -2.06
C LYS A 206 -41.67 3.49 -3.27
N GLU A 207 -40.36 3.72 -3.39
CA GLU A 207 -39.80 4.43 -4.55
C GLU A 207 -39.96 3.61 -5.83
N ALA A 208 -39.75 2.28 -5.78
CA ALA A 208 -39.98 1.40 -6.92
C ALA A 208 -41.45 1.42 -7.38
N GLU A 209 -42.40 1.35 -6.45
CA GLU A 209 -43.83 1.47 -6.77
C GLU A 209 -44.17 2.82 -7.43
N THR A 210 -43.56 3.90 -6.95
CA THR A 210 -43.78 5.25 -7.49
C THR A 210 -43.25 5.35 -8.92
N ILE A 211 -42.08 4.78 -9.19
CA ILE A 211 -41.47 4.76 -10.52
C ILE A 211 -42.33 3.94 -11.50
N ILE A 212 -42.81 2.76 -11.09
CA ILE A 212 -43.67 1.91 -11.94
C ILE A 212 -44.96 2.66 -12.32
N LYS A 213 -45.61 3.33 -11.36
CA LYS A 213 -46.83 4.10 -11.64
C LYS A 213 -46.61 5.23 -12.66
N LEU A 214 -45.46 5.90 -12.60
CA LEU A 214 -45.11 6.95 -13.57
C LEU A 214 -44.88 6.38 -14.97
N LEU A 215 -44.14 5.27 -15.07
CA LEU A 215 -43.87 4.62 -16.35
C LEU A 215 -45.15 4.06 -17.00
N ASP A 216 -46.04 3.46 -16.22
CA ASP A 216 -47.32 2.96 -16.71
C ASP A 216 -48.21 4.08 -17.25
N ALA A 217 -48.20 5.26 -16.62
CA ALA A 217 -48.94 6.43 -17.10
C ALA A 217 -48.40 6.93 -18.46
N GLU A 218 -47.08 7.00 -18.64
CA GLU A 218 -46.46 7.39 -19.91
C GLU A 218 -46.70 6.34 -21.02
N LEU A 219 -46.70 5.05 -20.69
CA LEU A 219 -46.97 3.97 -21.66
C LEU A 219 -48.42 3.93 -22.15
N VAL A 220 -49.36 4.48 -21.38
CA VAL A 220 -50.77 4.64 -21.79
C VAL A 220 -50.92 5.83 -22.75
N GLU A 221 -50.24 6.95 -22.51
CA GLU A 221 -50.27 8.12 -23.41
C GLU A 221 -49.61 7.88 -24.78
N VAL A 222 -48.60 7.02 -24.87
CA VAL A 222 -47.95 6.67 -26.15
C VAL A 222 -48.79 5.73 -27.02
N LYS A 223 -49.81 5.07 -26.44
CA LYS A 223 -50.71 4.14 -27.14
C LYS A 223 -52.06 4.73 -27.55
N SER A 224 -52.32 6.01 -27.23
CA SER A 224 -53.49 6.78 -27.67
C SER A 224 -53.16 7.71 -28.82
#